data_AF-A0A8T4WGN7-F1
#
_entry.id   AF-A0A8T4WGN7-F1
#
_cell.length_a   1.000
_cell.length_b   1.000
_cell.length_c   1.000
_cell.angle_alpha   90.00
_cell.angle_beta   90.00
_cell.angle_gamma   90.00
#
_symmetry.space_group_name_H-M   'P 1'
#
loop_
_entity.id
_entity.type
_entity.pdbx_description
1 polymer ?
#
loop_
_entity_poly.entity_id
_entity_poly.type
_entity_poly.pdbx_seq_one_letter_code
_entity_poly.pdbx_strand_id
1 'polypeptide(L)'
;MARKPIDVYHGLAECELSTGASNRIKSLVERFSECRFAGEDLPTHLSRFLSLFSQMITYLDSRETSTTSDLTQSVDVLDYFLSTTKWWRMSRSAPSFIIRPPSHDPRDFLQSLSEVKMGSSALGRIDGAAERLSRFLKQHDFSQDQRKSICDAVISSWALLCAASARGKGKSRINEEDFEIAYDLVRILLFYVSREEFVALTAVRRIGTHEQLPRIVEVKISSEFENSLESSQAARFEDEHSQLLTKVSSTLPSISRNILTNSLRFLVQLDSTKHSRPIVGSNEYEEAIVNAMTLLQKAGMPPELLDNISRFEKLFREIAFSEELGHHLSLLSRRLEGLIVDATGNREFLLEHTGLVPRLLSLVLLLSIGSIPKNADTFSHSDLKRGLIAVDRLLSE
;
A
#
# COMPACT_ATOMS: atom_id res chain seq x y z
N MET A 1 0.05 -13.01 13.25
CA MET A 1 0.52 -13.47 14.57
C MET A 1 1.40 -12.37 15.17
N ALA A 2 1.28 -12.05 16.46
CA ALA A 2 2.10 -11.02 17.09
C ALA A 2 3.55 -11.51 17.24
N ARG A 3 4.51 -10.68 16.84
CA ARG A 3 5.95 -10.95 16.96
C ARG A 3 6.40 -10.63 18.38
N LYS A 4 7.37 -11.39 18.90
CA LYS A 4 7.89 -11.11 20.24
C LYS A 4 8.67 -9.79 20.20
N PRO A 5 8.47 -8.88 21.18
CA PRO A 5 9.17 -7.60 21.17
C PRO A 5 10.69 -7.73 21.13
N ILE A 6 11.23 -8.71 21.85
CA ILE A 6 12.68 -8.95 21.92
C ILE A 6 13.28 -9.30 20.55
N ASP A 7 12.66 -10.21 19.81
CA ASP A 7 13.11 -10.62 18.47
C ASP A 7 13.12 -9.42 17.50
N VAL A 8 12.11 -8.56 17.59
CA VAL A 8 12.03 -7.35 16.76
C VAL A 8 13.15 -6.37 17.11
N TYR A 9 13.40 -6.12 18.39
CA TYR A 9 14.47 -5.18 18.78
C TYR A 9 15.87 -5.71 18.43
N HIS A 10 16.10 -7.02 18.50
CA HIS A 10 17.34 -7.63 17.98
C HIS A 10 17.46 -7.41 16.47
N GLY A 11 16.40 -7.72 15.72
CA GLY A 11 16.37 -7.49 14.28
C GLY A 11 16.65 -6.02 13.90
N LEU A 12 16.09 -5.07 14.63
CA LEU A 12 16.35 -3.64 14.42
C LEU A 12 17.80 -3.24 14.76
N ALA A 13 18.41 -3.85 15.78
CA ALA A 13 19.79 -3.58 16.17
C ALA A 13 20.82 -4.18 15.20
N GLU A 14 20.48 -5.32 14.59
CA GLU A 14 21.34 -6.07 13.68
C GLU A 14 21.23 -5.59 12.24
N CYS A 15 20.08 -5.03 11.83
CA CYS A 15 19.89 -4.49 10.49
C CYS A 15 20.68 -3.21 10.28
N GLU A 16 21.60 -3.20 9.32
CA GLU A 16 22.35 -2.00 8.94
C GLU A 16 21.68 -1.26 7.76
N LEU A 17 21.88 0.06 7.69
CA LEU A 17 21.51 0.83 6.51
C LEU A 17 22.64 0.77 5.49
N SER A 18 22.33 0.40 4.25
CA SER A 18 23.29 0.56 3.16
C SER A 18 23.73 2.03 3.02
N THR A 19 24.94 2.25 2.49
CA THR A 19 25.46 3.60 2.21
C THR A 19 24.52 4.39 1.30
N GLY A 20 23.93 3.71 0.31
CA GLY A 20 22.95 4.32 -0.60
C GLY A 20 21.66 4.78 0.11
N ALA A 21 21.10 3.95 1.00
CA ALA A 21 19.94 4.33 1.79
C ALA A 21 20.27 5.50 2.74
N SER A 22 21.40 5.43 3.45
CA SER A 22 21.86 6.46 4.38
C SER A 22 22.05 7.83 3.70
N ASN A 23 22.70 7.86 2.54
CA ASN A 23 22.89 9.11 1.78
C ASN A 23 21.56 9.67 1.27
N ARG A 24 20.64 8.81 0.85
CA ARG A 24 19.31 9.23 0.40
C ARG A 24 18.45 9.76 1.54
N ILE A 25 18.53 9.20 2.75
CA ILE A 25 17.89 9.77 3.94
C ILE A 25 18.36 11.21 4.15
N LYS A 26 19.68 11.44 4.18
CA LYS A 26 20.26 12.78 4.38
C LYS A 26 19.69 13.79 3.38
N SER A 27 19.73 13.46 2.09
CA SER A 27 19.18 14.31 1.03
C SER A 27 17.67 14.55 1.17
N LEU A 28 16.90 13.53 1.59
CA LEU A 28 15.45 13.66 1.77
C LEU A 28 15.07 14.58 2.94
N VAL A 29 15.87 14.60 4.01
CA VAL A 29 15.55 15.39 5.21
C VAL A 29 16.17 16.78 5.21
N GLU A 30 17.22 17.01 4.41
CA GLU A 30 17.97 18.27 4.34
C GLU A 30 17.07 19.48 4.03
N ARG A 31 16.03 19.30 3.22
CA ARG A 31 15.03 20.35 2.93
C ARG A 31 14.22 20.83 4.15
N PHE A 32 14.34 20.17 5.29
CA PHE A 32 13.72 20.56 6.56
C PHE A 32 14.76 21.07 7.58
N SER A 33 15.99 21.38 7.16
CA SER A 33 17.11 21.79 8.03
C SER A 33 16.82 22.98 8.94
N GLU A 34 15.94 23.87 8.52
CA GLU A 34 15.57 25.07 9.29
C GLU A 34 14.43 24.81 10.28
N CYS A 35 13.78 23.63 10.22
CA CYS A 35 12.66 23.29 11.08
C CYS A 35 13.14 22.66 12.39
N ARG A 36 12.74 23.24 13.53
CA ARG A 36 12.95 22.65 14.87
C ARG A 36 11.65 22.03 15.38
N PHE A 37 11.76 20.90 16.05
CA PHE A 37 10.61 20.16 16.59
C PHE A 37 11.01 19.39 17.85
N ALA A 38 10.16 19.41 18.88
CA ALA A 38 10.34 18.65 20.13
C ALA A 38 11.73 18.79 20.82
N GLY A 39 12.41 19.94 20.65
CA GLY A 39 13.71 20.22 21.27
C GLY A 39 14.92 19.87 20.40
N GLU A 40 14.72 19.15 19.29
CA GLU A 40 15.75 18.81 18.30
C GLU A 40 15.39 19.38 16.92
N ASP A 41 16.24 19.11 15.93
CA ASP A 41 15.97 19.47 14.54
C ASP A 41 15.02 18.42 13.93
N LEU A 42 14.00 18.87 13.21
CA LEU A 42 13.04 18.00 12.54
C LEU A 42 13.72 16.94 11.63
N PRO A 43 14.78 17.26 10.87
CA PRO A 43 15.54 16.27 10.09
C PRO A 43 16.08 15.10 10.92
N THR A 44 16.44 15.33 12.18
CA THR A 44 16.94 14.28 13.08
C THR A 44 15.84 13.28 13.40
N HIS A 45 14.64 13.77 13.76
CA HIS A 45 13.48 12.91 13.99
C HIS A 45 13.08 12.13 12.72
N LEU A 46 13.07 12.79 11.57
CA LEU A 46 12.76 12.16 10.28
C LEU A 46 13.77 11.10 9.90
N SER A 47 15.07 11.38 10.05
CA SER A 47 16.13 10.42 9.75
C SER A 47 16.00 9.17 10.60
N ARG A 48 15.73 9.34 11.90
CA ARG A 48 15.51 8.25 12.85
C ARG A 48 14.26 7.42 12.52
N PHE A 49 13.14 8.06 12.18
CA PHE A 49 11.92 7.38 11.74
C PHE A 49 12.18 6.55 10.48
N LEU A 50 12.78 7.17 9.46
CA LEU A 50 13.06 6.51 8.18
C LEU A 50 14.03 5.34 8.35
N SER A 51 15.03 5.50 9.22
CA SER A 51 15.97 4.43 9.55
C SER A 51 15.26 3.25 10.23
N LEU A 52 14.45 3.53 11.27
CA LEU A 52 13.72 2.52 12.03
C LEU A 52 12.83 1.65 11.14
N PHE A 53 12.02 2.28 10.28
CA PHE A 53 11.10 1.52 9.43
C PHE A 53 11.80 0.87 8.24
N SER A 54 12.90 1.43 7.73
CA SER A 54 13.74 0.73 6.74
C SER A 54 14.35 -0.55 7.31
N GLN A 55 14.89 -0.48 8.53
CA GLN A 55 15.42 -1.64 9.26
C GLN A 55 14.31 -2.64 9.58
N MET A 56 13.14 -2.16 10.01
CA MET A 56 11.98 -3.02 10.28
C MET A 56 11.55 -3.81 9.04
N ILE A 57 11.44 -3.14 7.89
CA ILE A 57 11.05 -3.77 6.63
C ILE A 57 12.10 -4.80 6.19
N THR A 58 13.38 -4.48 6.36
CA THR A 58 14.51 -5.37 6.07
C THR A 58 14.50 -6.61 6.96
N TYR A 59 14.29 -6.42 8.27
CA TYR A 59 14.13 -7.51 9.24
C TYR A 59 12.95 -8.42 8.90
N LEU A 60 11.80 -7.85 8.54
CA LEU A 60 10.63 -8.61 8.12
C LEU A 60 10.86 -9.44 6.85
N ASP A 61 11.85 -9.05 6.05
CA ASP A 61 12.30 -9.75 4.85
C ASP A 61 13.46 -10.73 5.13
N SER A 62 13.81 -10.93 6.41
CA SER A 62 14.92 -11.77 6.86
C SER A 62 16.27 -11.38 6.23
N ARG A 63 16.46 -10.10 5.96
CA ARG A 63 17.72 -9.53 5.46
C ARG A 63 18.45 -8.78 6.56
N GLU A 64 19.76 -8.63 6.39
CA GLU A 64 20.63 -7.90 7.33
C GLU A 64 20.91 -6.45 6.88
N THR A 65 20.74 -6.13 5.60
CA THR A 65 21.07 -4.80 5.06
C THR A 65 19.88 -4.14 4.37
N SER A 66 19.55 -2.93 4.81
CA SER A 66 18.47 -2.11 4.27
C SER A 66 18.88 -1.43 2.98
N THR A 67 18.07 -1.59 1.95
CA THR A 67 18.28 -1.05 0.60
C THR A 67 17.53 0.27 0.40
N THR A 68 17.74 0.91 -0.76
CA THR A 68 16.93 2.06 -1.19
C THR A 68 15.46 1.71 -1.44
N SER A 69 15.15 0.44 -1.72
CA SER A 69 13.77 -0.05 -1.83
C SER A 69 13.06 -0.07 -0.48
N ASP A 70 13.78 -0.48 0.57
CA ASP A 70 13.26 -0.49 1.96
C ASP A 70 13.03 0.95 2.46
N LEU A 71 13.95 1.85 2.14
CA LEU A 71 13.78 3.27 2.38
C LEU A 71 12.56 3.86 1.66
N THR A 72 12.34 3.47 0.39
CA THR A 72 11.19 3.95 -0.38
C THR A 72 9.88 3.57 0.31
N GLN A 73 9.78 2.34 0.80
CA GLN A 73 8.61 1.90 1.56
C GLN A 73 8.49 2.61 2.91
N SER A 74 9.61 2.87 3.58
CA SER A 74 9.59 3.68 4.81
C SER A 74 9.10 5.11 4.56
N VAL A 75 9.43 5.72 3.42
CA VAL A 75 8.89 7.02 3.00
C VAL A 75 7.40 6.90 2.74
N ASP A 76 6.94 5.84 2.06
CA ASP A 76 5.51 5.62 1.81
C ASP A 76 4.70 5.44 3.11
N VAL A 77 5.29 4.84 4.15
CA VAL A 77 4.70 4.76 5.50
C VAL A 77 4.60 6.15 6.14
N LEU A 78 5.64 6.97 6.03
CA LEU A 78 5.62 8.33 6.56
C LEU A 78 4.54 9.16 5.84
N ASP A 79 4.55 9.15 4.50
CA ASP A 79 3.57 9.84 3.67
C ASP A 79 2.15 9.37 3.97
N TYR A 80 1.94 8.08 4.25
CA TYR A 80 0.64 7.56 4.68
C TYR A 80 0.13 8.28 5.94
N PHE A 81 0.95 8.36 6.99
CA PHE A 81 0.54 9.00 8.24
C PHE A 81 0.41 10.52 8.14
N LEU A 82 1.16 11.14 7.23
CA LEU A 82 1.17 12.59 6.99
C LEU A 82 0.20 13.05 5.92
N SER A 83 -0.50 12.16 5.22
CA SER A 83 -1.48 12.56 4.19
C SER A 83 -2.86 11.95 4.42
N THR A 84 -3.00 10.94 5.29
CA THR A 84 -4.29 10.29 5.54
C THR A 84 -4.84 10.63 6.91
N THR A 85 -6.17 10.64 7.03
CA THR A 85 -6.86 10.80 8.31
C THR A 85 -7.32 9.45 8.85
N LYS A 86 -7.62 9.39 10.16
CA LYS A 86 -8.21 8.22 10.84
C LYS A 86 -7.31 6.98 10.90
N TRP A 87 -6.01 7.10 10.61
CA TRP A 87 -5.05 5.99 10.81
C TRP A 87 -4.98 5.53 12.26
N TRP A 88 -5.34 6.38 13.22
CA TRP A 88 -5.48 6.04 14.65
C TRP A 88 -6.60 5.03 14.95
N ARG A 89 -7.35 4.56 13.93
CA ARG A 89 -8.27 3.42 14.04
C ARG A 89 -7.58 2.06 13.91
N MET A 90 -6.31 2.04 13.50
CA MET A 90 -5.52 0.80 13.45
C MET A 90 -5.45 0.20 14.86
N SER A 91 -5.67 -1.11 14.97
CA SER A 91 -5.69 -1.81 16.26
C SER A 91 -4.86 -3.08 16.19
N ARG A 92 -4.57 -3.69 17.35
CA ARG A 92 -3.85 -4.96 17.43
C ARG A 92 -4.63 -6.13 16.82
N SER A 93 -5.97 -6.05 16.79
CA SER A 93 -6.84 -7.06 16.16
C SER A 93 -7.01 -6.83 14.65
N ALA A 94 -6.81 -5.60 14.16
CA ALA A 94 -6.82 -5.24 12.75
C ALA A 94 -5.59 -4.38 12.38
N PRO A 95 -4.37 -4.96 12.42
CA PRO A 95 -3.11 -4.24 12.23
C PRO A 95 -2.81 -4.05 10.75
N SER A 96 -3.61 -3.22 10.06
CA SER A 96 -3.52 -3.08 8.60
C SER A 96 -3.68 -1.63 8.14
N PHE A 97 -2.90 -1.23 7.13
CA PHE A 97 -3.04 0.08 6.48
C PHE A 97 -4.30 0.10 5.62
N ILE A 98 -5.21 1.03 5.86
CA ILE A 98 -6.34 1.28 4.95
C ILE A 98 -5.88 2.27 3.89
N ILE A 99 -5.79 1.82 2.64
CA ILE A 99 -5.33 2.62 1.51
C ILE A 99 -6.38 3.70 1.22
N ARG A 100 -6.10 4.93 1.65
CA ARG A 100 -6.99 6.09 1.53
C ARG A 100 -6.43 7.09 0.52
N PRO A 101 -7.30 7.86 -0.17
CA PRO A 101 -6.84 9.04 -0.89
C PRO A 101 -6.19 10.03 0.10
N PRO A 102 -5.18 10.79 -0.34
CA PRO A 102 -4.58 11.82 0.51
C PRO A 102 -5.63 12.89 0.81
N SER A 103 -5.61 13.42 2.03
CA SER A 103 -6.47 14.51 2.51
C SER A 103 -5.77 15.86 2.47
N HIS A 104 -4.45 15.88 2.31
CA HIS A 104 -3.59 17.05 2.20
C HIS A 104 -2.22 16.63 1.64
N ASP A 105 -1.42 17.62 1.23
CA ASP A 105 -0.03 17.39 0.82
C ASP A 105 0.82 17.01 2.05
N PRO A 106 1.55 15.87 2.01
CA PRO A 106 2.33 15.41 3.15
C PRO A 106 3.53 16.30 3.46
N ARG A 107 4.08 17.03 2.48
CA ARG A 107 5.25 17.91 2.68
C ARG A 107 4.84 19.18 3.41
N ASP A 108 3.75 19.82 2.96
CA ASP A 108 3.20 21.00 3.63
C ASP A 108 2.77 20.63 5.06
N PHE A 109 2.16 19.46 5.23
CA PHE A 109 1.79 18.95 6.55
C PHE A 109 3.02 18.71 7.44
N LEU A 110 4.10 18.15 6.90
CA LEU A 110 5.34 17.92 7.64
C LEU A 110 5.99 19.21 8.12
N GLN A 111 6.06 20.24 7.26
CA GLN A 111 6.56 21.57 7.66
C GLN A 111 5.72 22.13 8.82
N SER A 112 4.40 21.95 8.76
CA SER A 112 3.48 22.43 9.80
C SER A 112 3.66 21.75 11.16
N LEU A 113 4.34 20.59 11.23
CA LEU A 113 4.63 19.93 12.51
C LEU A 113 5.58 20.75 13.39
N SER A 114 6.44 21.58 12.79
CA SER A 114 7.33 22.48 13.53
C SER A 114 6.59 23.52 14.38
N GLU A 115 5.34 23.82 14.02
CA GLU A 115 4.47 24.75 14.77
C GLU A 115 3.82 24.09 16.00
N VAL A 116 3.85 22.76 16.09
CA VAL A 116 3.16 22.00 17.13
C VAL A 116 3.99 21.95 18.40
N LYS A 117 3.42 22.41 19.51
CA LYS A 117 4.11 22.46 20.81
C LYS A 117 3.92 21.16 21.59
N MET A 118 5.02 20.64 22.15
CA MET A 118 4.97 19.51 23.08
C MET A 118 4.30 19.93 24.40
N GLY A 119 3.23 19.25 24.79
CA GLY A 119 2.63 19.40 26.12
C GLY A 119 3.46 18.68 27.18
N SER A 120 3.52 19.24 28.40
CA SER A 120 4.30 18.67 29.50
C SER A 120 3.80 17.29 29.93
N SER A 121 2.49 17.04 29.87
CA SER A 121 1.92 15.72 30.15
C SER A 121 2.38 14.68 29.14
N ALA A 122 2.29 14.99 27.84
CA ALA A 122 2.75 14.10 26.77
C ALA A 122 4.27 13.83 26.86
N LEU A 123 5.06 14.87 27.16
CA LEU A 123 6.50 14.74 27.35
C LEU A 123 6.83 13.76 28.49
N GLY A 124 6.20 13.93 29.67
CA GLY A 124 6.41 13.02 30.79
C GLY A 124 6.00 11.57 30.50
N ARG A 125 4.98 11.36 29.65
CA ARG A 125 4.60 10.02 29.17
C ARG A 125 5.65 9.41 28.23
N ILE A 126 6.19 10.21 27.31
CA ILE A 126 7.30 9.81 26.42
C ILE A 126 8.52 9.41 27.24
N ASP A 127 8.94 10.24 28.20
CA ASP A 127 10.10 9.99 29.05
C ASP A 127 9.92 8.69 29.85
N GLY A 128 8.76 8.51 30.49
CA GLY A 128 8.45 7.29 31.23
C GLY A 128 8.38 6.03 30.34
N ALA A 129 7.90 6.16 29.10
CA ALA A 129 7.91 5.06 28.13
C ALA A 129 9.33 4.74 27.62
N ALA A 130 10.15 5.77 27.37
CA ALA A 130 11.54 5.64 26.98
C ALA A 130 12.37 4.95 28.07
N GLU A 131 12.20 5.32 29.33
CA GLU A 131 12.88 4.67 30.46
C GLU A 131 12.50 3.19 30.57
N ARG A 132 11.20 2.86 30.40
CA ARG A 132 10.74 1.46 30.40
C ARG A 132 11.35 0.66 29.26
N LEU A 133 11.40 1.23 28.05
CA LEU A 133 12.04 0.60 26.90
C LEU A 133 13.54 0.39 27.15
N SER A 134 14.25 1.43 27.60
CA SER A 134 15.68 1.35 27.90
C SER A 134 16.00 0.29 28.96
N ARG A 135 15.16 0.18 30.01
CA ARG A 135 15.27 -0.85 31.04
C ARG A 135 15.01 -2.25 30.49
N PHE A 136 13.98 -2.41 29.65
CA PHE A 136 13.68 -3.67 28.98
C PHE A 136 14.88 -4.13 28.13
N LEU A 137 15.40 -3.26 27.26
CA LEU A 137 16.56 -3.57 26.42
C LEU A 137 17.81 -3.88 27.27
N LYS A 138 18.01 -3.17 28.39
CA LYS A 138 19.11 -3.47 29.33
C LYS A 138 18.98 -4.86 29.96
N GLN A 139 17.76 -5.28 30.31
CA GLN A 139 17.49 -6.60 30.89
C GLN A 139 17.70 -7.74 29.90
N HIS A 140 17.73 -7.42 28.60
CA HIS A 140 17.96 -8.35 27.50
C HIS A 140 19.31 -8.13 26.82
N ASP A 141 20.30 -7.65 27.58
CA ASP A 141 21.73 -7.62 27.19
C ASP A 141 22.08 -6.78 25.94
N PHE A 142 21.26 -5.81 25.55
CA PHE A 142 21.62 -4.86 24.49
C PHE A 142 22.76 -3.94 24.93
N SER A 143 23.71 -3.66 24.03
CA SER A 143 24.81 -2.73 24.29
C SER A 143 24.29 -1.30 24.55
N GLN A 144 25.11 -0.43 25.15
CA GLN A 144 24.70 0.95 25.41
C GLN A 144 24.34 1.70 24.12
N ASP A 145 25.11 1.49 23.04
CA ASP A 145 24.89 2.16 21.76
C ASP A 145 23.63 1.64 21.05
N GLN A 146 23.41 0.32 21.07
CA GLN A 146 22.18 -0.29 20.54
C GLN A 146 20.95 0.22 21.28
N ARG A 147 21.00 0.25 22.62
CA ARG A 147 19.92 0.78 23.46
C ARG A 147 19.60 2.22 23.13
N LYS A 148 20.62 3.08 23.06
CA LYS A 148 20.45 4.49 22.73
C LYS A 148 19.84 4.67 21.35
N SER A 149 20.39 3.99 20.34
CA SER A 149 19.91 4.07 18.96
C SER A 149 18.43 3.69 18.85
N ILE A 150 18.03 2.54 19.41
CA ILE A 150 16.63 2.08 19.40
C ILE A 150 15.72 3.06 20.16
N CYS A 151 16.12 3.48 21.36
CA CYS A 151 15.33 4.43 22.15
C CYS A 151 15.12 5.74 21.40
N ASP A 152 16.17 6.36 20.87
CA ASP A 152 16.09 7.63 20.14
C ASP A 152 15.20 7.51 18.90
N ALA A 153 15.27 6.37 18.20
CA ALA A 153 14.45 6.10 17.02
C ALA A 153 12.96 5.93 17.35
N VAL A 154 12.65 5.19 18.41
CA VAL A 154 11.28 4.98 18.87
C VAL A 154 10.69 6.27 19.44
N ILE A 155 11.46 7.04 20.23
CA ILE A 155 11.05 8.35 20.77
C ILE A 155 10.74 9.32 19.63
N SER A 156 11.60 9.38 18.61
CA SER A 156 11.38 10.25 17.45
C SER A 156 10.11 9.86 16.69
N SER A 157 9.85 8.55 16.57
CA SER A 157 8.63 8.05 15.95
C SER A 157 7.38 8.39 16.75
N TRP A 158 7.42 8.26 18.08
CA TRP A 158 6.34 8.73 18.94
C TRP A 158 6.11 10.23 18.80
N ALA A 159 7.16 11.05 18.86
CA ALA A 159 7.06 12.50 18.76
C ALA A 159 6.42 12.95 17.43
N LEU A 160 6.88 12.38 16.30
CA LEU A 160 6.31 12.69 14.98
C LEU A 160 4.84 12.27 14.87
N LEU A 161 4.48 11.06 15.32
CA LEU A 161 3.11 10.57 15.25
C LEU A 161 2.17 11.29 16.23
N CYS A 162 2.67 11.73 17.39
CA CYS A 162 1.98 12.62 18.31
C CYS A 162 1.62 13.94 17.61
N ALA A 163 2.61 14.57 16.96
CA ALA A 163 2.40 15.82 16.24
C ALA A 163 1.43 15.65 15.07
N ALA A 164 1.56 14.56 14.30
CA ALA A 164 0.66 14.24 13.21
C ALA A 164 -0.78 14.01 13.71
N SER A 165 -0.97 13.30 14.82
CA SER A 165 -2.29 13.13 15.46
C SER A 165 -2.87 14.47 15.90
N ALA A 166 -2.10 15.27 16.64
CA ALA A 166 -2.53 16.56 17.15
C ALA A 166 -2.91 17.51 16.00
N ARG A 167 -2.00 17.70 15.03
CA ARG A 167 -2.20 18.58 13.87
C ARG A 167 -3.34 18.10 12.98
N GLY A 168 -3.43 16.79 12.74
CA GLY A 168 -4.53 16.17 11.98
C GLY A 168 -5.90 16.33 12.64
N LYS A 169 -5.96 16.54 13.96
CA LYS A 169 -7.16 16.91 14.73
C LYS A 169 -7.34 18.42 14.86
N GLY A 170 -6.53 19.25 14.18
CA GLY A 170 -6.58 20.71 14.26
C GLY A 170 -6.02 21.31 15.55
N LYS A 171 -5.26 20.54 16.34
CA LYS A 171 -4.63 21.00 17.59
C LYS A 171 -3.21 21.51 17.30
N SER A 172 -2.81 22.59 17.98
CA SER A 172 -1.45 23.15 17.95
C SER A 172 -0.57 22.70 19.13
N ARG A 173 -1.12 21.89 20.04
CA ARG A 173 -0.42 21.36 21.21
C ARG A 173 -0.71 19.88 21.38
N ILE A 174 0.33 19.10 21.61
CA ILE A 174 0.25 17.65 21.85
C ILE A 174 -0.19 17.41 23.30
N ASN A 175 -1.13 16.50 23.50
CA ASN A 175 -1.60 16.07 24.82
C ASN A 175 -1.32 14.57 25.06
N GLU A 176 -1.74 14.06 26.22
CA GLU A 176 -1.55 12.64 26.59
C GLU A 176 -2.29 11.67 25.66
N GLU A 177 -3.48 12.02 25.19
CA GLU A 177 -4.27 11.20 24.25
C GLU A 177 -3.52 11.00 22.92
N ASP A 178 -2.89 12.05 22.40
CA ASP A 178 -2.08 11.98 21.17
C ASP A 178 -0.85 11.08 21.37
N PHE A 179 -0.26 11.07 22.58
CA PHE A 179 0.78 10.12 22.94
C PHE A 179 0.29 8.68 22.99
N GLU A 180 -0.84 8.39 23.64
CA GLU A 180 -1.36 7.02 23.73
C GLU A 180 -1.65 6.43 22.33
N ILE A 181 -2.15 7.26 21.41
CA ILE A 181 -2.34 6.90 20.00
C ILE A 181 -1.01 6.57 19.33
N ALA A 182 -0.02 7.46 19.42
CA ALA A 182 1.29 7.26 18.82
C ALA A 182 2.02 6.04 19.40
N TYR A 183 1.91 5.86 20.72
CA TYR A 183 2.50 4.75 21.46
C TYR A 183 1.93 3.41 21.01
N ASP A 184 0.60 3.28 20.92
CA ASP A 184 -0.01 2.03 20.45
C ASP A 184 0.26 1.80 18.96
N LEU A 185 0.23 2.85 18.13
CA LEU A 185 0.51 2.72 16.70
C LEU A 185 1.93 2.20 16.43
N VAL A 186 2.96 2.77 17.07
CA VAL A 186 4.34 2.28 16.90
C VAL A 186 4.44 0.81 17.31
N ARG A 187 3.75 0.39 18.38
CA ARG A 187 3.72 -1.03 18.78
C ARG A 187 2.99 -1.91 17.77
N ILE A 188 1.90 -1.43 17.18
CA ILE A 188 1.18 -2.15 16.14
C ILE A 188 2.09 -2.37 14.92
N LEU A 189 2.72 -1.31 14.44
CA LEU A 189 3.67 -1.38 13.32
C LEU A 189 4.83 -2.32 13.64
N LEU A 190 5.44 -2.14 14.81
CA LEU A 190 6.60 -2.91 15.23
C LEU A 190 6.29 -4.35 15.59
N PHE A 191 5.07 -4.75 15.96
CA PHE A 191 4.81 -6.12 16.48
C PHE A 191 3.69 -6.89 15.77
N TYR A 192 2.81 -6.22 15.02
CA TYR A 192 1.61 -6.84 14.46
C TYR A 192 1.49 -6.72 12.93
N VAL A 193 1.98 -5.64 12.33
CA VAL A 193 1.89 -5.40 10.88
C VAL A 193 2.82 -6.35 10.10
N SER A 194 2.34 -6.97 9.03
CA SER A 194 3.14 -7.91 8.22
C SER A 194 3.97 -7.20 7.15
N ARG A 195 4.86 -7.93 6.48
CA ARG A 195 5.70 -7.38 5.41
C ARG A 195 4.86 -6.84 4.23
N GLU A 196 3.82 -7.59 3.87
CA GLU A 196 2.93 -7.32 2.74
C GLU A 196 2.22 -5.97 2.87
N GLU A 197 1.92 -5.55 4.10
CA GLU A 197 1.32 -4.25 4.40
C GLU A 197 2.20 -3.09 3.93
N PHE A 198 3.51 -3.18 4.17
CA PHE A 198 4.49 -2.19 3.70
C PHE A 198 4.66 -2.23 2.17
N VAL A 199 4.72 -3.43 1.57
CA VAL A 199 4.82 -3.56 0.10
C VAL A 199 3.59 -2.94 -0.56
N ALA A 200 2.40 -3.22 -0.04
CA ALA A 200 1.14 -2.81 -0.65
C ALA A 200 0.98 -1.29 -0.69
N LEU A 201 1.43 -0.55 0.34
CA LEU A 201 1.46 0.91 0.30
C LEU A 201 2.29 1.44 -0.88
N THR A 202 3.48 0.88 -1.08
CA THR A 202 4.36 1.24 -2.20
C THR A 202 3.79 0.81 -3.53
N ALA A 203 3.22 -0.40 -3.61
CA ALA A 203 2.61 -0.95 -4.83
C ALA A 203 1.51 -0.03 -5.36
N VAL A 204 0.61 0.47 -4.51
CA VAL A 204 -0.44 1.41 -4.92
C VAL A 204 0.15 2.67 -5.55
N ARG A 205 1.19 3.25 -4.93
CA ARG A 205 1.83 4.44 -5.49
C ARG A 205 2.48 4.12 -6.84
N ARG A 206 3.28 3.05 -6.92
CA ARG A 206 3.98 2.66 -8.15
C ARG A 206 3.03 2.37 -9.30
N ILE A 207 1.93 1.66 -9.03
CA ILE A 207 0.87 1.42 -10.01
C ILE A 207 0.31 2.76 -10.50
N GLY A 208 -0.15 3.63 -9.58
CA GLY A 208 -0.78 4.90 -9.93
C GLY A 208 0.15 5.88 -10.64
N THR A 209 1.46 5.77 -10.43
CA THR A 209 2.48 6.62 -11.07
C THR A 209 3.30 5.88 -12.12
N HIS A 210 2.82 4.74 -12.64
CA HIS A 210 3.62 3.92 -13.54
C HIS A 210 3.73 4.59 -14.93
N GLU A 211 4.95 4.71 -15.45
CA GLU A 211 5.23 5.42 -16.71
C GLU A 211 4.58 4.77 -17.94
N GLN A 212 4.24 3.49 -17.86
CA GLN A 212 3.56 2.79 -18.95
C GLN A 212 2.05 3.07 -19.00
N LEU A 213 1.42 3.59 -17.94
CA LEU A 213 -0.05 3.76 -17.92
C LEU A 213 -0.57 4.60 -19.11
N PRO A 214 0.04 5.76 -19.46
CA PRO A 214 -0.37 6.52 -20.64
C PRO A 214 -0.27 5.70 -21.94
N ARG A 215 0.79 4.89 -22.08
CA ARG A 215 1.00 4.07 -23.28
C ARG A 215 0.01 2.90 -23.38
N ILE A 216 -0.35 2.31 -22.24
CA ILE A 216 -1.33 1.21 -22.16
C ILE A 216 -2.70 1.69 -22.63
N VAL A 217 -3.14 2.87 -22.18
CA VAL A 217 -4.47 3.39 -22.55
C VAL A 217 -4.57 3.89 -23.99
N GLU A 218 -3.44 4.24 -24.61
CA GLU A 218 -3.37 4.63 -26.02
C GLU A 218 -3.59 3.46 -26.98
N VAL A 219 -3.37 2.21 -26.52
CA VAL A 219 -3.65 1.02 -27.33
C VAL A 219 -5.16 0.90 -27.56
N LYS A 220 -5.58 1.01 -28.83
CA LYS A 220 -6.99 0.91 -29.22
C LYS A 220 -7.40 -0.55 -29.37
N ILE A 221 -8.46 -0.93 -28.69
CA ILE A 221 -9.14 -2.21 -28.92
C ILE A 221 -10.20 -1.99 -29.99
N SER A 222 -10.14 -2.75 -31.09
CA SER A 222 -11.14 -2.68 -32.16
C SER A 222 -12.53 -3.12 -31.69
N SER A 223 -13.58 -2.59 -32.32
CA SER A 223 -14.97 -2.98 -32.01
C SER A 223 -15.22 -4.48 -32.25
N GLU A 224 -14.56 -5.07 -33.25
CA GLU A 224 -14.66 -6.49 -33.56
C GLU A 224 -14.01 -7.36 -32.48
N PHE A 225 -12.88 -6.93 -31.92
CA PHE A 225 -12.28 -7.57 -30.76
C PHE A 225 -13.20 -7.47 -29.54
N GLU A 226 -13.76 -6.28 -29.26
CA GLU A 226 -14.70 -6.08 -28.16
C GLU A 226 -15.92 -7.00 -28.30
N ASN A 227 -16.51 -7.13 -29.49
CA ASN A 227 -17.62 -8.05 -29.74
C ASN A 227 -17.23 -9.52 -29.49
N SER A 228 -15.98 -9.89 -29.80
CA SER A 228 -15.46 -11.24 -29.54
C SER A 228 -15.27 -11.48 -28.04
N LEU A 229 -14.78 -10.47 -27.31
CA LEU A 229 -14.62 -10.53 -25.86
C LEU A 229 -15.97 -10.57 -25.12
N GLU A 230 -16.94 -9.77 -25.55
CA GLU A 230 -18.30 -9.72 -24.98
C GLU A 230 -19.12 -10.99 -25.30
N SER A 231 -18.74 -11.76 -26.31
CA SER A 231 -19.36 -13.06 -26.62
C SER A 231 -18.62 -14.27 -26.01
N SER A 232 -17.50 -14.01 -25.31
CA SER A 232 -16.63 -15.02 -24.71
C SER A 232 -17.25 -15.74 -23.52
N GLN A 233 -16.64 -16.84 -23.10
CA GLN A 233 -17.06 -17.55 -21.90
C GLN A 233 -16.91 -16.71 -20.62
N ALA A 234 -15.94 -15.79 -20.59
CA ALA A 234 -15.75 -14.87 -19.47
C ALA A 234 -16.94 -13.91 -19.34
N ALA A 235 -17.38 -13.30 -20.45
CA ALA A 235 -18.52 -12.39 -20.46
C ALA A 235 -19.82 -13.12 -20.06
N ARG A 236 -20.07 -14.32 -20.63
CA ARG A 236 -21.23 -15.14 -20.26
C ARG A 236 -21.26 -15.50 -18.78
N PHE A 237 -20.09 -15.86 -18.23
CA PHE A 237 -19.97 -16.16 -16.81
C PHE A 237 -20.37 -14.95 -15.95
N GLU A 238 -19.89 -13.76 -16.30
CA GLU A 238 -20.20 -12.51 -15.59
C GLU A 238 -21.67 -12.13 -15.67
N ASP A 239 -22.29 -12.30 -16.83
CA ASP A 239 -23.72 -12.06 -17.04
C ASP A 239 -24.59 -13.00 -16.18
N GLU A 240 -24.31 -14.30 -16.24
CA GLU A 240 -25.02 -15.34 -15.48
C GLU A 240 -24.90 -15.16 -13.96
N HIS A 241 -23.75 -14.64 -13.50
CA HIS A 241 -23.41 -14.53 -12.08
C HIS A 241 -23.37 -13.10 -11.55
N SER A 242 -23.89 -12.13 -12.32
CA SER A 242 -23.95 -10.72 -11.97
C SER A 242 -24.55 -10.46 -10.58
N GLN A 243 -25.46 -11.33 -10.13
CA GLN A 243 -26.07 -11.27 -8.80
C GLN A 243 -25.09 -11.54 -7.64
N LEU A 244 -24.08 -12.39 -7.83
CA LEU A 244 -23.06 -12.68 -6.80
C LEU A 244 -22.20 -11.46 -6.50
N LEU A 245 -22.06 -10.60 -7.51
CA LEU A 245 -21.25 -9.38 -7.45
C LEU A 245 -22.05 -8.17 -6.97
N THR A 246 -23.36 -8.32 -6.73
CA THR A 246 -24.25 -7.21 -6.39
C THR A 246 -23.80 -6.44 -5.15
N LYS A 247 -23.24 -7.14 -4.15
CA LYS A 247 -22.73 -6.53 -2.90
C LYS A 247 -21.52 -5.61 -3.14
N VAL A 248 -20.66 -5.95 -4.09
CA VAL A 248 -19.52 -5.12 -4.53
C VAL A 248 -20.03 -4.00 -5.47
N SER A 249 -21.07 -4.31 -6.26
CA SER A 249 -21.63 -3.42 -7.27
C SER A 249 -22.35 -2.19 -6.76
N SER A 250 -22.88 -2.22 -5.54
CA SER A 250 -23.52 -1.05 -4.92
C SER A 250 -22.55 0.12 -4.75
N THR A 251 -21.25 -0.16 -4.66
CA THR A 251 -20.22 0.86 -4.39
C THR A 251 -19.37 1.18 -5.62
N LEU A 252 -19.13 0.20 -6.51
CA LEU A 252 -18.39 0.38 -7.77
C LEU A 252 -19.02 -0.44 -8.92
N PRO A 253 -20.13 0.04 -9.51
CA PRO A 253 -20.95 -0.74 -10.45
C PRO A 253 -20.20 -1.20 -11.71
N SER A 254 -19.24 -0.41 -12.20
CA SER A 254 -18.48 -0.68 -13.43
C SER A 254 -17.37 -1.71 -13.25
N ILE A 255 -16.84 -1.85 -12.04
CA ILE A 255 -15.74 -2.79 -11.72
C ILE A 255 -16.31 -4.14 -11.34
N SER A 256 -17.37 -4.14 -10.54
CA SER A 256 -17.94 -5.36 -9.99
C SER A 256 -18.64 -6.23 -11.02
N ARG A 257 -19.16 -5.65 -12.12
CA ARG A 257 -19.95 -6.41 -13.10
C ARG A 257 -19.06 -7.15 -14.10
N ASN A 258 -17.88 -6.60 -14.39
CA ASN A 258 -17.04 -7.02 -15.52
C ASN A 258 -15.58 -7.24 -15.07
N ILE A 259 -15.35 -7.99 -13.99
CA ILE A 259 -14.01 -8.27 -13.45
C ILE A 259 -13.08 -8.97 -14.47
N LEU A 260 -13.48 -10.13 -14.99
CA LEU A 260 -12.74 -10.91 -15.99
C LEU A 260 -12.54 -10.13 -17.28
N THR A 261 -13.63 -9.65 -17.89
CA THR A 261 -13.54 -8.97 -19.20
C THR A 261 -12.73 -7.67 -19.11
N ASN A 262 -12.88 -6.87 -18.05
CA ASN A 262 -12.03 -5.69 -17.87
C ASN A 262 -10.57 -6.02 -17.56
N SER A 263 -10.31 -7.11 -16.82
CA SER A 263 -8.94 -7.59 -16.58
C SER A 263 -8.27 -7.99 -17.89
N LEU A 264 -8.98 -8.75 -18.74
CA LEU A 264 -8.50 -9.15 -20.05
C LEU A 264 -8.23 -7.92 -20.94
N ARG A 265 -9.13 -6.92 -20.97
CA ARG A 265 -8.88 -5.65 -21.68
C ARG A 265 -7.57 -4.99 -21.25
N PHE A 266 -7.33 -4.88 -19.95
CA PHE A 266 -6.10 -4.26 -19.44
C PHE A 266 -4.86 -5.06 -19.85
N LEU A 267 -4.91 -6.38 -19.68
CA LEU A 267 -3.78 -7.26 -19.97
C LEU A 267 -3.43 -7.29 -21.46
N VAL A 268 -4.44 -7.28 -22.33
CA VAL A 268 -4.26 -7.19 -23.78
C VAL A 268 -3.63 -5.85 -24.16
N GLN A 269 -4.08 -4.74 -23.57
CA GLN A 269 -3.46 -3.43 -23.78
C GLN A 269 -2.01 -3.41 -23.28
N LEU A 270 -1.74 -3.97 -22.09
CA LEU A 270 -0.40 -4.10 -21.53
C LEU A 270 0.54 -4.91 -22.43
N ASP A 271 0.12 -6.09 -22.86
CA ASP A 271 0.89 -6.95 -23.77
C ASP A 271 1.17 -6.25 -25.11
N SER A 272 0.17 -5.56 -25.65
CA SER A 272 0.29 -4.80 -26.89
C SER A 272 1.29 -3.65 -26.77
N THR A 273 1.29 -2.94 -25.63
CA THR A 273 2.30 -1.90 -25.36
C THR A 273 3.71 -2.48 -25.32
N LYS A 274 3.91 -3.66 -24.72
CA LYS A 274 5.22 -4.34 -24.70
C LYS A 274 5.71 -4.72 -26.10
N HIS A 275 4.79 -5.07 -26.99
CA HIS A 275 5.07 -5.39 -28.40
C HIS A 275 4.96 -4.19 -29.35
N SER A 276 4.82 -2.96 -28.83
CA SER A 276 4.64 -1.73 -29.62
C SER A 276 3.50 -1.79 -30.65
N ARG A 277 2.42 -2.51 -30.33
CA ARG A 277 1.21 -2.62 -31.15
C ARG A 277 0.20 -1.54 -30.73
N PRO A 278 -0.15 -0.57 -31.59
CA PRO A 278 -1.05 0.52 -31.24
C PRO A 278 -2.54 0.15 -31.31
N ILE A 279 -2.89 -0.95 -32.00
CA ILE A 279 -4.27 -1.40 -32.22
C ILE A 279 -4.32 -2.92 -32.09
N VAL A 280 -5.36 -3.44 -31.43
CA VAL A 280 -5.65 -4.88 -31.35
C VAL A 280 -6.94 -5.21 -32.12
N GLY A 281 -6.79 -6.01 -33.18
CA GLY A 281 -7.86 -6.45 -34.08
C GLY A 281 -8.45 -7.82 -33.70
N SER A 282 -9.60 -8.19 -34.28
CA SER A 282 -10.21 -9.52 -34.02
C SER A 282 -9.34 -10.70 -34.49
N ASN A 283 -8.53 -10.51 -35.54
CA ASN A 283 -7.64 -11.56 -36.05
C ASN A 283 -6.57 -11.99 -35.02
N GLU A 284 -6.31 -11.13 -34.03
CA GLU A 284 -5.34 -11.39 -32.97
C GLU A 284 -6.03 -11.87 -31.68
N TYR A 285 -7.35 -12.08 -31.69
CA TYR A 285 -8.12 -12.37 -30.47
C TYR A 285 -7.59 -13.60 -29.72
N GLU A 286 -7.43 -14.74 -30.39
CA GLU A 286 -6.97 -15.97 -29.75
C GLU A 286 -5.56 -15.82 -29.16
N GLU A 287 -4.62 -15.23 -29.92
CA GLU A 287 -3.25 -14.97 -29.48
C GLU A 287 -3.23 -14.02 -28.27
N ALA A 288 -3.98 -12.92 -28.34
CA ALA A 288 -4.04 -11.90 -27.29
C ALA A 288 -4.62 -12.48 -25.98
N ILE A 289 -5.63 -13.35 -26.06
CA ILE A 289 -6.18 -14.03 -24.89
C ILE A 289 -5.16 -15.01 -24.30
N VAL A 290 -4.47 -15.82 -25.11
CA VAL A 290 -3.42 -16.73 -24.62
C VAL A 290 -2.29 -15.97 -23.93
N ASN A 291 -1.87 -14.83 -24.49
CA ASN A 291 -0.86 -13.96 -23.88
C ASN A 291 -1.36 -13.37 -22.56
N ALA A 292 -2.60 -12.88 -22.51
CA ALA A 292 -3.20 -12.37 -21.28
C ALA A 292 -3.27 -13.44 -20.17
N MET A 293 -3.62 -14.68 -20.52
CA MET A 293 -3.62 -15.80 -19.57
C MET A 293 -2.21 -16.14 -19.09
N THR A 294 -1.21 -16.05 -19.97
CA THR A 294 0.21 -16.22 -19.61
C THR A 294 0.66 -15.14 -18.62
N LEU A 295 0.23 -13.89 -18.80
CA LEU A 295 0.50 -12.80 -17.85
C LEU A 295 -0.17 -13.07 -16.49
N LEU A 296 -1.42 -13.56 -16.45
CA LEU A 296 -2.08 -13.93 -15.20
C LEU A 296 -1.34 -15.05 -14.46
N GLN A 297 -0.84 -16.06 -15.18
CA GLN A 297 -0.02 -17.12 -14.57
C GLN A 297 1.27 -16.56 -13.98
N LYS A 298 1.98 -15.68 -14.70
CA LYS A 298 3.19 -15.00 -14.19
C LYS A 298 2.91 -14.17 -12.94
N ALA A 299 1.74 -13.54 -12.86
CA ALA A 299 1.28 -12.80 -11.68
C ALA A 299 0.95 -13.70 -10.47
N GLY A 300 1.03 -15.02 -10.62
CA GLY A 300 0.78 -15.99 -9.57
C GLY A 300 -0.65 -16.53 -9.55
N MET A 301 -1.44 -16.33 -10.61
CA MET A 301 -2.77 -16.92 -10.72
C MET A 301 -2.66 -18.43 -11.01
N PRO A 302 -3.29 -19.30 -10.20
CA PRO A 302 -3.26 -20.75 -10.43
C PRO A 302 -3.79 -21.11 -11.83
N PRO A 303 -3.05 -21.88 -12.65
CA PRO A 303 -3.50 -22.34 -13.96
C PRO A 303 -4.86 -23.05 -13.89
N GLU A 304 -5.12 -23.75 -12.78
CA GLU A 304 -6.37 -24.47 -12.56
C GLU A 304 -7.62 -23.59 -12.49
N LEU A 305 -7.45 -22.30 -12.14
CA LEU A 305 -8.54 -21.31 -12.16
C LEU A 305 -8.73 -20.70 -13.55
N LEU A 306 -7.67 -20.71 -14.36
CA LEU A 306 -7.64 -20.19 -15.72
C LEU A 306 -8.21 -21.19 -16.73
N ASP A 307 -7.99 -22.48 -16.50
CA ASP A 307 -8.40 -23.56 -17.40
C ASP A 307 -9.85 -24.03 -17.18
N ASN A 308 -10.50 -23.64 -16.07
CA ASN A 308 -11.83 -24.12 -15.72
C ASN A 308 -12.70 -23.04 -15.05
N ILE A 309 -13.60 -22.46 -15.86
CA ILE A 309 -14.57 -21.44 -15.41
C ILE A 309 -15.47 -21.95 -14.28
N SER A 310 -15.85 -23.23 -14.23
CA SER A 310 -16.66 -23.77 -13.13
C SER A 310 -15.92 -23.76 -11.79
N ARG A 311 -14.58 -23.77 -11.78
CA ARG A 311 -13.81 -23.56 -10.55
C ARG A 311 -13.78 -22.09 -10.14
N PHE A 312 -13.70 -21.20 -11.12
CA PHE A 312 -13.84 -19.76 -10.89
C PHE A 312 -15.24 -19.41 -10.35
N GLU A 313 -16.29 -20.04 -10.88
CA GLU A 313 -17.66 -19.98 -10.39
C GLU A 313 -17.77 -20.42 -8.93
N LYS A 314 -17.21 -21.59 -8.63
CA LYS A 314 -17.21 -22.14 -7.27
C LYS A 314 -16.51 -21.17 -6.32
N LEU A 315 -15.34 -20.66 -6.70
CA LEU A 315 -14.58 -19.69 -5.92
C LEU A 315 -15.39 -18.40 -5.68
N PHE A 316 -16.03 -17.85 -6.70
CA PHE A 316 -16.87 -16.64 -6.57
C PHE A 316 -18.12 -16.85 -5.71
N ARG A 317 -18.72 -18.04 -5.75
CA ARG A 317 -19.87 -18.40 -4.90
C ARG A 317 -19.47 -18.61 -3.44
N GLU A 318 -18.30 -19.20 -3.21
CA GLU A 318 -17.81 -19.53 -1.87
C GLU A 318 -17.21 -18.31 -1.17
N ILE A 319 -16.66 -17.35 -1.91
CA ILE A 319 -16.13 -16.11 -1.34
C ILE A 319 -17.27 -15.19 -0.91
N ALA A 320 -17.46 -15.07 0.40
CA ALA A 320 -18.29 -14.01 0.95
C ALA A 320 -17.55 -12.66 0.86
N PHE A 321 -18.08 -11.75 0.06
CA PHE A 321 -17.67 -10.34 0.05
C PHE A 321 -18.36 -9.58 1.18
N SER A 322 -17.56 -8.93 2.04
CA SER A 322 -18.07 -8.07 3.11
C SER A 322 -18.47 -6.69 2.59
N GLU A 323 -19.39 -6.00 3.28
CA GLU A 323 -19.75 -4.61 2.93
C GLU A 323 -18.56 -3.65 3.06
N GLU A 324 -17.63 -3.95 3.97
CA GLU A 324 -16.41 -3.17 4.18
C GLU A 324 -15.49 -3.18 2.95
N LEU A 325 -15.51 -4.25 2.15
CA LEU A 325 -14.74 -4.33 0.92
C LEU A 325 -15.14 -3.25 -0.10
N GLY A 326 -16.44 -3.01 -0.27
CA GLY A 326 -16.93 -1.97 -1.18
C GLY A 326 -16.38 -0.59 -0.81
N HIS A 327 -16.36 -0.29 0.49
CA HIS A 327 -15.75 0.94 1.01
C HIS A 327 -14.24 1.01 0.73
N HIS A 328 -13.49 -0.06 0.98
CA HIS A 328 -12.05 -0.10 0.71
C HIS A 328 -11.71 0.03 -0.78
N LEU A 329 -12.48 -0.60 -1.66
CA LEU A 329 -12.30 -0.44 -3.11
C LEU A 329 -12.59 0.99 -3.58
N SER A 330 -13.63 1.63 -3.03
CA SER A 330 -13.93 3.04 -3.33
C SER A 330 -12.78 3.97 -2.92
N LEU A 331 -12.20 3.75 -1.74
CA LEU A 331 -11.03 4.50 -1.28
C LEU A 331 -9.81 4.25 -2.18
N LEU A 332 -9.58 3.00 -2.60
CA LEU A 332 -8.50 2.63 -3.51
C LEU A 332 -8.68 3.27 -4.90
N SER A 333 -9.90 3.27 -5.46
CA SER A 333 -10.21 3.94 -6.73
C SER A 333 -9.83 5.41 -6.69
N ARG A 334 -10.32 6.13 -5.68
CA ARG A 334 -10.01 7.55 -5.50
C ARG A 334 -8.52 7.82 -5.30
N ARG A 335 -7.81 6.90 -4.64
CA ARG A 335 -6.35 7.00 -4.46
C ARG A 335 -5.62 6.83 -5.79
N LEU A 336 -6.00 5.83 -6.59
CA LEU A 336 -5.39 5.59 -7.92
C LEU A 336 -5.69 6.74 -8.88
N GLU A 337 -6.94 7.23 -8.91
CA GLU A 337 -7.33 8.39 -9.71
C GLU A 337 -6.44 9.61 -9.42
N GLY A 338 -6.28 9.96 -8.13
CA GLY A 338 -5.42 11.07 -7.73
C GLY A 338 -3.97 10.88 -8.15
N LEU A 339 -3.41 9.69 -7.91
CA LEU A 339 -2.03 9.38 -8.29
C LEU A 339 -1.79 9.46 -9.81
N ILE A 340 -2.74 8.97 -10.62
CA ILE A 340 -2.64 9.00 -12.08
C ILE A 340 -2.73 10.44 -12.60
N VAL A 341 -3.64 11.25 -12.08
CA VAL A 341 -3.75 12.67 -12.46
C VAL A 341 -2.49 13.43 -12.09
N ASP A 342 -1.95 13.20 -10.89
CA ASP A 342 -0.72 13.86 -10.43
C ASP A 342 0.48 13.44 -11.30
N ALA A 343 0.56 12.16 -11.69
CA ALA A 343 1.66 11.63 -12.48
C ALA A 343 1.63 12.09 -13.95
N THR A 344 0.44 12.19 -14.56
CA THR A 344 0.29 12.67 -15.94
C THR A 344 0.31 14.18 -16.05
N GLY A 345 0.03 14.89 -14.95
CA GLY A 345 -0.12 16.35 -14.94
C GLY A 345 -1.35 16.84 -15.71
N ASN A 346 -2.22 15.94 -16.18
CA ASN A 346 -3.40 16.26 -16.98
C ASN A 346 -4.68 15.77 -16.29
N ARG A 347 -5.51 16.71 -15.82
CA ARG A 347 -6.80 16.40 -15.19
C ARG A 347 -7.81 15.79 -16.16
N GLU A 348 -7.67 16.06 -17.45
CA GLU A 348 -8.56 15.52 -18.49
C GLU A 348 -8.19 14.10 -18.90
N PHE A 349 -6.99 13.62 -18.54
CA PHE A 349 -6.52 12.27 -18.89
C PHE A 349 -7.51 11.17 -18.47
N LEU A 350 -8.08 11.26 -17.27
CA LEU A 350 -9.09 10.29 -16.80
C LEU A 350 -10.47 10.50 -17.44
N LEU A 351 -10.77 11.69 -17.97
CA LEU A 351 -11.99 11.93 -18.76
C LEU A 351 -11.86 11.31 -20.16
N GLU A 352 -10.67 11.35 -20.74
CA GLU A 352 -10.35 10.71 -22.02
C GLU A 352 -10.27 9.18 -21.89
N HIS A 353 -9.79 8.69 -20.73
CA HIS A 353 -9.54 7.27 -20.48
C HIS A 353 -10.33 6.74 -19.27
N THR A 354 -11.65 7.00 -19.23
CA THR A 354 -12.55 6.62 -18.13
C THR A 354 -12.53 5.12 -17.78
N GLY A 355 -12.17 4.27 -18.73
CA GLY A 355 -12.04 2.82 -18.53
C GLY A 355 -10.80 2.37 -17.78
N LEU A 356 -9.75 3.20 -17.63
CA LEU A 356 -8.46 2.79 -17.08
C LEU A 356 -8.57 2.29 -15.63
N VAL A 357 -9.05 3.15 -14.73
CA VAL A 357 -9.12 2.82 -13.30
C VAL A 357 -10.04 1.63 -13.05
N PRO A 358 -11.23 1.53 -13.68
CA PRO A 358 -12.06 0.34 -13.57
C PRO A 358 -11.36 -0.95 -14.01
N ARG A 359 -10.63 -0.91 -15.13
CA ARG A 359 -9.88 -2.07 -15.65
C ARG A 359 -8.75 -2.50 -14.73
N LEU A 360 -7.99 -1.53 -14.23
CA LEU A 360 -6.93 -1.77 -13.27
C LEU A 360 -7.45 -2.38 -11.96
N LEU A 361 -8.55 -1.84 -11.42
CA LEU A 361 -9.17 -2.37 -10.20
C LEU A 361 -9.77 -3.76 -10.40
N SER A 362 -10.32 -4.03 -11.59
CA SER A 362 -10.78 -5.36 -11.98
C SER A 362 -9.63 -6.37 -11.94
N LEU A 363 -8.47 -6.01 -12.50
CA LEU A 363 -7.28 -6.86 -12.46
C LEU A 363 -6.76 -7.08 -11.03
N VAL A 364 -6.73 -6.02 -10.21
CA VAL A 364 -6.39 -6.12 -8.79
C VAL A 364 -7.32 -7.12 -8.09
N LEU A 365 -8.63 -7.02 -8.31
CA LEU A 365 -9.61 -7.95 -7.72
C LEU A 365 -9.42 -9.37 -8.22
N LEU A 366 -9.22 -9.56 -9.52
CA LEU A 366 -9.00 -10.87 -10.13
C LEU A 366 -7.79 -11.57 -9.51
N LEU A 367 -6.66 -10.88 -9.41
CA LEU A 367 -5.44 -11.40 -8.82
C LEU A 367 -5.56 -11.58 -7.29
N SER A 368 -6.32 -10.71 -6.62
CA SER A 368 -6.64 -10.88 -5.20
C SER A 368 -7.38 -12.19 -4.98
N ILE A 369 -8.42 -12.45 -5.78
CA ILE A 369 -9.24 -13.67 -5.72
C ILE A 369 -8.40 -14.92 -6.04
N GLY A 370 -7.58 -14.85 -7.10
CA GLY A 370 -6.66 -15.93 -7.45
C GLY A 370 -5.62 -16.24 -6.37
N SER A 371 -5.33 -15.29 -5.48
CA SER A 371 -4.37 -15.44 -4.39
C SER A 371 -4.98 -15.97 -3.08
N ILE A 372 -6.30 -16.16 -3.00
CA ILE A 372 -6.98 -16.58 -1.77
C ILE A 372 -6.49 -17.98 -1.36
N PRO A 373 -6.07 -18.17 -0.08
CA PRO A 373 -5.68 -19.49 0.39
C PRO A 373 -6.84 -20.50 0.24
N LYS A 374 -6.55 -21.74 -0.17
CA LYS A 374 -7.56 -22.79 -0.47
C LYS A 374 -8.57 -23.09 0.67
N ASN A 375 -8.32 -22.62 1.89
CA ASN A 375 -9.14 -22.85 3.08
C ASN A 375 -9.68 -21.54 3.69
N ALA A 376 -9.67 -20.43 2.95
CA ALA A 376 -10.18 -19.16 3.43
C ALA A 376 -11.65 -18.97 2.99
N ASP A 377 -12.54 -18.82 3.98
CA ASP A 377 -13.99 -18.71 3.75
C ASP A 377 -14.47 -17.28 3.44
N THR A 378 -13.59 -16.27 3.58
CA THR A 378 -13.96 -14.85 3.41
C THR A 378 -12.87 -14.04 2.71
N PHE A 379 -13.28 -13.13 1.83
CA PHE A 379 -12.36 -12.17 1.23
C PHE A 379 -11.98 -11.10 2.25
N SER A 380 -10.68 -10.97 2.52
CA SER A 380 -10.15 -10.01 3.47
C SER A 380 -9.46 -8.83 2.76
N HIS A 381 -9.25 -7.76 3.50
CA HIS A 381 -8.44 -6.62 3.05
C HIS A 381 -6.98 -7.01 2.73
N SER A 382 -6.46 -8.09 3.32
CA SER A 382 -5.13 -8.61 3.03
C SER A 382 -5.06 -9.26 1.64
N ASP A 383 -6.15 -9.86 1.15
CA ASP A 383 -6.23 -10.40 -0.21
C ASP A 383 -6.12 -9.27 -1.25
N LEU A 384 -6.81 -8.15 -1.01
CA LEU A 384 -6.73 -6.97 -1.87
C LEU A 384 -5.28 -6.45 -2.04
N LYS A 385 -4.52 -6.48 -0.94
CA LYS A 385 -3.11 -6.05 -0.91
C LYS A 385 -2.21 -7.00 -1.69
N ARG A 386 -2.47 -8.31 -1.63
CA ARG A 386 -1.76 -9.29 -2.46
C ARG A 386 -2.03 -9.06 -3.95
N GLY A 387 -3.27 -8.76 -4.32
CA GLY A 387 -3.61 -8.35 -5.70
C GLY A 387 -2.86 -7.09 -6.14
N LEU A 388 -2.78 -6.07 -5.30
CA LEU A 388 -2.00 -4.85 -5.58
C LEU A 388 -0.51 -5.15 -5.82
N ILE A 389 0.09 -5.99 -4.97
CA ILE A 389 1.50 -6.39 -5.11
C ILE A 389 1.70 -7.16 -6.43
N ALA A 390 0.76 -8.01 -6.82
CA ALA A 390 0.82 -8.76 -8.07
C ALA A 390 0.72 -7.85 -9.31
N VAL A 391 -0.16 -6.84 -9.29
CA VAL A 391 -0.26 -5.85 -10.37
C VAL A 391 0.99 -4.98 -10.48
N ASP A 392 1.57 -4.54 -9.36
CA ASP A 392 2.83 -3.77 -9.37
C ASP A 392 3.97 -4.56 -10.05
N ARG A 393 4.06 -5.87 -9.75
CA ARG A 393 5.03 -6.77 -10.41
C ARG A 393 4.78 -6.86 -11.91
N LEU A 394 3.53 -7.07 -12.34
CA LEU A 394 3.18 -7.17 -13.76
C LEU A 394 3.55 -5.93 -14.58
N LEU A 395 3.39 -4.74 -13.98
CA LEU A 395 3.75 -3.47 -14.62
C LEU A 395 5.27 -3.23 -14.65
N SER A 396 5.97 -3.72 -13.63
CA SER A 396 7.42 -3.53 -13.47
C SER A 396 8.27 -4.50 -14.32
N GLU A 397 7.68 -5.59 -14.81
CA GLU A 397 8.25 -6.50 -15.81
C GLU A 397 8.07 -5.98 -17.23
#